data_AF-A0A2P4XRB3-F1
#
_entry.id   AF-A0A2P4XRB3-F1
#
_cell.length_a   1.000
_cell.length_b   1.000
_cell.length_c   1.000
_cell.angle_alpha   90.00
_cell.angle_beta   90.00
_cell.angle_gamma   90.00
#
_symmetry.space_group_name_H-M   'P 1'
#
loop_
_entity.id
_entity.type
_entity.pdbx_description
1 polymer ?
#
loop_
_entity_poly.entity_id
_entity_poly.type
_entity_poly.pdbx_seq_one_letter_code
_entity_poly.pdbx_strand_id
1 'polypeptide(L)'
;MHLLRSVREFAPSYFDDVLVHSRAVNGKADIEMHRLLELMQKHKLYANLKKCIFGAREIPVLGCLVGKNGVRPDPEKVRVINEWPTPSNVKELRQFLGRKYVENYAGKIRPLSQLLKKEAAWTWTAYCQQAFDAVKQGLTEAPILALADQDRSFHVVCNASDFAIGCTLMQLDHEGRDRVVYYQSRQLKPAERNYPVHDKELLAMKYALAKFRVYLLGNSPFVVYTDHASLRTAVKSPHISQRMARWLSFFAEYNFRVEYKPGRLNIFADALSRRPDYAVKTADANTIGAVKTYIPSADRISISSFRQSSPEVTRSIDCTCTQVSCARRTATLQCS
;
A
#
# COMPACT_ATOMS: atom_id res chain seq x y z
N MET A 1 25.80 4.86 -7.95
CA MET A 1 24.73 5.82 -8.32
C MET A 1 25.34 7.20 -8.63
N HIS A 2 26.42 7.25 -9.43
CA HIS A 2 27.13 8.51 -9.76
C HIS A 2 26.86 9.00 -11.19
N LEU A 3 26.18 8.18 -12.01
CA LEU A 3 26.00 8.40 -13.44
C LEU A 3 25.08 9.61 -13.75
N LEU A 4 24.13 9.91 -12.86
CA LEU A 4 23.19 11.03 -13.01
C LEU A 4 23.57 12.24 -12.15
N ARG A 5 24.80 12.29 -11.61
CA ARG A 5 25.20 13.34 -10.66
C ARG A 5 25.13 14.74 -11.27
N SER A 6 25.42 14.88 -12.56
CA SER A 6 25.38 16.15 -13.30
C SER A 6 23.98 16.73 -13.47
N VAL A 7 22.93 15.90 -13.30
CA VAL A 7 21.52 16.31 -13.45
C VAL A 7 20.76 16.25 -12.12
N ARG A 8 21.42 15.94 -11.00
CA ARG A 8 20.80 15.73 -9.69
C ARG A 8 19.96 16.92 -9.20
N GLU A 9 20.30 18.13 -9.63
CA GLU A 9 19.59 19.36 -9.23
C GLU A 9 18.13 19.39 -9.71
N PHE A 10 17.86 18.88 -10.92
CA PHE A 10 16.51 18.86 -11.51
C PHE A 10 15.96 17.44 -11.72
N ALA A 11 16.84 16.44 -11.65
CA ALA A 11 16.54 15.02 -11.83
C ALA A 11 17.08 14.17 -10.66
N PRO A 12 16.66 14.41 -9.39
CA PRO A 12 17.05 13.56 -8.27
C PRO A 12 16.61 12.10 -8.51
N SER A 13 17.50 11.16 -8.18
CA SER A 13 17.26 9.72 -8.34
C SER A 13 17.22 9.01 -6.99
N TYR A 14 16.29 8.08 -6.82
CA TYR A 14 16.20 7.17 -5.68
C TYR A 14 16.11 5.71 -6.16
N PHE A 15 17.10 4.88 -5.81
CA PHE A 15 17.36 3.58 -6.41
C PHE A 15 17.18 3.56 -7.94
N ASP A 16 16.06 3.03 -8.40
CA ASP A 16 15.72 2.82 -9.80
C ASP A 16 14.85 3.95 -10.37
N ASP A 17 14.28 4.84 -9.53
CA ASP A 17 13.40 5.91 -9.97
C ASP A 17 14.16 7.24 -10.09
N VAL A 18 13.98 7.93 -11.21
CA VAL A 18 14.47 9.29 -11.47
C VAL A 18 13.28 10.23 -11.53
N LEU A 19 13.31 11.28 -10.71
CA LEU A 19 12.24 12.27 -10.59
C LEU A 19 12.69 13.53 -11.30
N VAL A 20 12.02 13.91 -12.37
CA VAL A 20 12.28 15.16 -13.08
C VAL A 20 11.24 16.17 -12.64
N HIS A 21 11.70 17.24 -12.01
CA HIS A 21 10.87 18.39 -11.71
C HIS A 21 11.36 19.59 -12.51
N SER A 22 10.43 20.31 -13.13
CA SER A 22 10.75 21.60 -13.74
C SER A 22 10.06 22.72 -12.96
N ARG A 23 10.82 23.74 -12.58
CA ARG A 23 10.27 25.01 -12.05
C ARG A 23 9.91 25.98 -13.17
N ALA A 24 10.07 25.56 -14.42
CA ALA A 24 10.05 26.48 -15.54
C ALA A 24 8.62 26.72 -16.04
N VAL A 25 8.18 27.95 -15.88
CA VAL A 25 7.23 28.57 -16.80
C VAL A 25 8.00 28.79 -18.12
N ASN A 26 7.41 28.43 -19.27
CA ASN A 26 7.96 28.62 -20.62
C ASN A 26 9.06 27.63 -21.08
N GLY A 27 8.78 26.32 -21.10
CA GLY A 27 9.47 25.37 -22.00
C GLY A 27 10.84 24.81 -21.58
N LYS A 28 11.39 25.13 -20.40
CA LYS A 28 12.66 24.51 -19.95
C LYS A 28 12.51 23.05 -19.48
N ALA A 29 11.29 22.59 -19.20
CA ALA A 29 11.02 21.20 -18.83
C ALA A 29 11.46 20.21 -19.91
N ASP A 30 11.30 20.59 -21.19
CA ASP A 30 11.72 19.76 -22.32
C ASP A 30 13.24 19.66 -22.39
N ILE A 31 13.97 20.75 -22.13
CA ILE A 31 15.45 20.77 -22.16
C ILE A 31 16.03 19.88 -21.06
N GLU A 32 15.50 19.98 -19.84
CA GLU A 32 15.89 19.16 -18.70
C GLU A 32 15.65 17.66 -18.98
N MET A 33 14.48 17.33 -19.55
CA MET A 33 14.14 15.97 -19.92
C MET A 33 15.05 15.41 -21.03
N HIS A 34 15.30 16.19 -22.09
CA HIS A 34 16.21 15.78 -23.17
C HIS A 34 17.62 15.49 -22.63
N ARG A 35 18.13 16.36 -21.76
CA ARG A 35 19.46 16.19 -21.16
C ARG A 35 19.54 14.93 -20.29
N LEU A 36 18.48 14.60 -19.55
CA LEU A 36 18.40 13.34 -18.82
C LEU A 36 18.42 12.13 -19.77
N LEU A 37 17.62 12.17 -20.84
CA LEU A 37 17.52 11.07 -21.80
C LEU A 37 18.85 10.82 -22.53
N GLU A 38 19.55 11.87 -22.95
CA GLU A 38 20.90 11.76 -23.53
C GLU A 38 21.89 11.11 -22.57
N LEU A 39 21.84 11.50 -21.29
CA LEU A 39 22.70 10.93 -20.26
C LEU A 39 22.38 9.45 -19.99
N MET A 40 21.09 9.10 -19.96
CA MET A 40 20.64 7.71 -19.87
C MET A 40 21.13 6.89 -21.06
N GLN A 41 21.00 7.41 -22.28
CA GLN A 41 21.49 6.76 -23.49
C GLN A 41 23.00 6.55 -23.47
N LYS A 42 23.76 7.59 -23.10
CA LYS A 42 25.23 7.54 -22.95
C LYS A 42 25.67 6.46 -21.98
N HIS A 43 24.94 6.28 -20.88
CA HIS A 43 25.25 5.29 -19.85
C HIS A 43 24.51 3.96 -20.02
N LYS A 44 23.83 3.74 -21.16
CA LYS A 44 23.07 2.51 -21.47
C LYS A 44 22.05 2.16 -20.38
N LEU A 45 21.40 3.18 -19.81
CA LEU A 45 20.29 3.04 -18.88
C LEU A 45 18.98 2.99 -19.66
N TYR A 46 18.10 2.06 -19.29
CA TYR A 46 16.82 1.85 -19.97
C TYR A 46 15.66 2.12 -19.02
N ALA A 47 14.71 2.92 -19.48
CA ALA A 47 13.46 3.17 -18.77
C ALA A 47 12.45 2.05 -19.06
N ASN A 48 11.73 1.63 -18.03
CA ASN A 48 10.54 0.81 -18.20
C ASN A 48 9.34 1.73 -18.48
N LEU A 49 9.02 1.91 -19.77
CA LEU A 49 7.96 2.81 -20.23
C LEU A 49 6.61 2.57 -19.53
N LYS A 50 6.27 1.31 -19.19
CA LYS A 50 5.02 0.98 -18.48
C LYS A 50 4.94 1.55 -17.06
N LYS A 51 6.09 1.90 -16.47
CA LYS A 51 6.21 2.47 -15.13
C LYS A 51 6.55 3.96 -15.15
N CYS A 52 6.81 4.53 -16.32
CA CYS A 52 7.10 5.95 -16.45
C CYS A 52 5.80 6.77 -16.39
N ILE A 53 5.87 7.93 -15.73
CA ILE A 53 4.78 8.89 -15.65
C ILE A 53 5.32 10.20 -16.20
N PHE A 54 4.68 10.76 -17.22
CA PHE A 54 5.12 11.99 -17.87
C PHE A 54 4.06 13.08 -17.72
N GLY A 55 4.49 14.31 -17.45
CA GLY A 55 3.60 15.47 -17.54
C GLY A 55 2.46 15.49 -16.50
N ALA A 56 2.61 14.79 -15.37
CA ALA A 56 1.56 14.70 -14.37
C ALA A 56 1.59 15.87 -13.40
N ARG A 57 0.43 16.27 -12.87
CA ARG A 57 0.31 17.30 -11.82
C ARG A 57 0.89 16.84 -10.47
N GLU A 58 0.82 15.54 -10.23
CA GLU A 58 1.37 14.86 -9.05
C GLU A 58 1.97 13.52 -9.49
N ILE A 59 3.08 13.12 -8.88
CA ILE A 59 3.73 11.83 -9.13
C ILE A 59 3.97 11.04 -7.83
N PRO A 60 3.87 9.70 -7.86
CA PRO A 60 4.13 8.84 -6.71
C PRO A 60 5.63 8.69 -6.43
N VAL A 61 6.08 9.23 -5.30
CA VAL A 61 7.47 9.20 -4.85
C VAL A 61 7.52 8.60 -3.44
N LEU A 62 8.17 7.44 -3.29
CA LEU A 62 8.38 6.78 -1.98
C LEU A 62 7.08 6.59 -1.17
N GLY A 63 5.99 6.31 -1.90
CA GLY A 63 4.63 6.14 -1.37
C GLY A 63 3.94 7.44 -0.93
N CYS A 64 4.42 8.59 -1.37
CA CYS A 64 3.72 9.87 -1.26
C CYS A 64 3.43 10.40 -2.66
N LEU A 65 2.40 11.22 -2.81
CA LEU A 65 2.20 12.00 -4.02
C LEU A 65 2.86 13.36 -3.85
N VAL A 66 3.77 13.67 -4.77
CA VAL A 66 4.50 14.93 -4.83
C VAL A 66 3.96 15.73 -6.00
N GLY A 67 3.54 16.96 -5.74
CA GLY A 67 3.13 17.89 -6.79
C GLY A 67 3.28 19.33 -6.35
N LYS A 68 2.65 20.25 -7.10
CA LYS A 68 2.78 21.70 -6.87
C LYS A 68 2.36 22.17 -5.46
N ASN A 69 1.42 21.47 -4.84
CA ASN A 69 0.87 21.83 -3.53
C ASN A 69 1.65 21.17 -2.37
N GLY A 70 2.81 20.58 -2.65
CA GLY A 70 3.64 19.89 -1.68
C GLY A 70 3.50 18.37 -1.74
N VAL A 71 3.78 17.74 -0.59
CA VAL A 71 3.78 16.29 -0.44
C VAL A 71 2.54 15.85 0.33
N ARG A 72 1.78 14.92 -0.23
CA ARG A 72 0.65 14.30 0.47
C ARG A 72 0.77 12.78 0.47
N PRO A 73 0.18 12.08 1.45
CA PRO A 73 0.11 10.62 1.41
C PRO A 73 -0.58 10.12 0.15
N ASP A 74 -0.05 9.04 -0.42
CA ASP A 74 -0.69 8.32 -1.53
C ASP A 74 -2.08 7.82 -1.07
N PRO A 75 -3.17 8.08 -1.80
CA PRO A 75 -4.51 7.55 -1.50
C PRO A 75 -4.54 6.04 -1.27
N GLU A 76 -3.64 5.30 -1.92
CA GLU A 76 -3.48 3.86 -1.71
C GLU A 76 -3.17 3.51 -0.25
N LYS A 77 -2.48 4.39 0.49
CA LYS A 77 -2.13 4.18 1.91
C LYS A 77 -3.32 4.07 2.84
N VAL A 78 -4.42 4.69 2.44
CA VAL A 78 -5.66 4.80 3.20
C VAL A 78 -6.85 4.15 2.50
N ARG A 79 -6.65 3.60 1.30
CA ARG A 79 -7.71 2.98 0.48
C ARG A 79 -8.55 2.01 1.30
N VAL A 80 -7.91 1.12 2.05
CA VAL A 80 -8.61 0.11 2.86
C VAL A 80 -9.49 0.69 3.96
N ILE A 81 -9.25 1.93 4.39
CA ILE A 81 -10.08 2.65 5.36
C ILE A 81 -11.19 3.40 4.63
N ASN A 82 -10.87 4.05 3.52
CA ASN A 82 -11.84 4.76 2.69
C ASN A 82 -12.91 3.84 2.08
N GLU A 83 -12.52 2.64 1.68
CA GLU A 83 -13.42 1.62 1.15
C GLU A 83 -14.09 0.79 2.24
N TRP A 84 -13.82 1.07 3.53
CA TRP A 84 -14.41 0.29 4.61
C TRP A 84 -15.95 0.38 4.55
N PRO A 85 -16.65 -0.76 4.49
CA PRO A 85 -18.09 -0.79 4.32
C PRO A 85 -18.83 -0.25 5.55
N THR A 86 -19.97 0.38 5.34
CA THR A 86 -20.86 0.78 6.42
C THR A 86 -21.28 -0.47 7.22
N PRO A 87 -21.09 -0.49 8.56
CA PRO A 87 -21.52 -1.59 9.39
C PRO A 87 -23.01 -1.86 9.22
N SER A 88 -23.37 -3.15 9.15
CA SER A 88 -24.75 -3.61 9.03
C SER A 88 -25.31 -4.19 10.33
N ASN A 89 -24.47 -4.38 11.34
CA ASN A 89 -24.83 -4.95 12.63
C ASN A 89 -23.86 -4.51 13.75
N VAL A 90 -24.25 -4.80 14.99
CA VAL A 90 -23.49 -4.44 16.20
C VAL A 90 -22.08 -5.04 16.22
N LYS A 91 -21.90 -6.26 15.70
CA LYS A 91 -20.59 -6.94 15.67
C LYS A 91 -19.62 -6.19 14.75
N GLU A 92 -20.05 -5.85 13.55
CA GLU A 92 -19.26 -5.06 12.57
C GLU A 92 -18.94 -3.67 13.11
N LEU A 93 -19.91 -3.03 13.78
CA LEU A 93 -19.70 -1.71 14.38
C LEU A 93 -18.66 -1.76 15.51
N ARG A 94 -18.73 -2.75 16.41
CA ARG A 94 -17.73 -2.93 17.47
C ARG A 94 -16.32 -3.11 16.91
N GLN A 95 -16.20 -3.88 15.84
CA GLN A 95 -14.91 -4.10 15.18
C GLN A 95 -14.35 -2.80 14.58
N PHE A 96 -15.18 -2.01 13.91
CA PHE A 96 -14.76 -0.71 13.39
C PHE A 96 -14.35 0.26 14.53
N LEU A 97 -15.15 0.31 15.59
CA LEU A 97 -14.94 1.19 16.74
C LEU A 97 -13.80 0.77 17.69
N GLY A 98 -13.14 -0.35 17.43
CA GLY A 98 -11.91 -0.72 18.16
C GLY A 98 -10.79 0.31 17.95
N ARG A 99 -10.84 1.09 16.87
CA ARG A 99 -9.75 1.96 16.38
C ARG A 99 -9.77 3.34 17.04
N LYS A 100 -9.55 3.39 18.36
CA LYS A 100 -9.64 4.58 19.23
C LYS A 100 -8.50 5.61 19.09
N TYR A 101 -8.05 5.90 17.86
CA TYR A 101 -6.90 6.78 17.62
C TYR A 101 -7.31 8.20 17.17
N VAL A 102 -8.60 8.45 16.96
CA VAL A 102 -9.13 9.73 16.45
C VAL A 102 -9.31 10.74 17.57
N GLU A 103 -8.86 11.97 17.35
CA GLU A 103 -9.06 13.07 18.29
C GLU A 103 -10.56 13.33 18.54
N ASN A 104 -10.90 13.63 19.80
CA ASN A 104 -12.29 13.73 20.27
C ASN A 104 -13.13 12.49 19.91
N TYR A 105 -12.53 11.31 20.03
CA TYR A 105 -13.17 10.04 19.67
C TYR A 105 -14.55 9.87 20.30
N ALA A 106 -14.63 10.02 21.63
CA ALA A 106 -15.86 9.80 22.38
C ALA A 106 -17.01 10.71 21.91
N GLY A 107 -16.72 11.98 21.59
CA GLY A 107 -17.69 12.91 21.02
C GLY A 107 -18.14 12.46 19.62
N LYS A 108 -17.19 12.15 18.73
CA LYS A 108 -17.47 11.73 17.35
C LYS A 108 -18.29 10.45 17.27
N ILE A 109 -18.01 9.47 18.13
CA ILE A 109 -18.70 8.17 18.09
C ILE A 109 -20.00 8.15 18.89
N ARG A 110 -20.44 9.27 19.49
CA ARG A 110 -21.66 9.30 20.32
C ARG A 110 -22.91 8.78 19.60
N PRO A 111 -23.17 9.09 18.30
CA PRO A 111 -24.29 8.49 17.58
C PRO A 111 -24.13 6.97 17.41
N LEU A 112 -22.91 6.53 17.13
CA LEU A 112 -22.58 5.11 16.94
C LEU A 112 -22.65 4.30 18.24
N SER A 113 -22.28 4.89 19.37
CA SER A 113 -22.32 4.21 20.67
C SER A 113 -23.74 3.92 21.15
N GLN A 114 -24.75 4.65 20.67
CA GLN A 114 -26.15 4.33 20.94
C GLN A 114 -26.55 2.97 20.35
N LEU A 115 -26.03 2.64 19.16
CA LEU A 115 -26.27 1.36 18.48
C LEU A 115 -25.61 0.16 19.20
N LEU A 116 -24.73 0.41 20.18
CA LEU A 116 -24.06 -0.65 20.95
C LEU A 116 -24.81 -1.05 22.22
N LYS A 117 -25.86 -0.32 22.61
CA LYS A 117 -26.66 -0.61 23.82
C LYS A 117 -27.47 -1.89 23.63
N LYS A 118 -27.61 -2.67 24.71
CA LYS A 118 -28.19 -4.03 24.70
C LYS A 118 -29.59 -4.10 24.07
N GLU A 119 -30.43 -3.10 24.30
CA GLU A 119 -31.83 -3.05 23.86
C GLU A 119 -32.07 -2.05 22.72
N ALA A 120 -31.02 -1.51 22.10
CA ALA A 120 -31.18 -0.55 21.02
C ALA A 120 -31.57 -1.23 19.71
N ALA A 121 -32.65 -0.75 19.07
CA ALA A 121 -32.99 -1.15 17.71
C ALA A 121 -31.87 -0.72 16.75
N TRP A 122 -31.50 -1.61 15.83
CA TRP A 122 -30.51 -1.29 14.81
C TRP A 122 -31.11 -0.36 13.76
N THR A 123 -30.88 0.95 13.93
CA THR A 123 -31.34 1.98 13.00
C THR A 123 -30.17 2.86 12.58
N TRP A 124 -29.64 2.63 11.38
CA TRP A 124 -28.54 3.42 10.85
C TRP A 124 -29.05 4.77 10.30
N THR A 125 -28.91 5.83 11.10
CA THR A 125 -29.38 7.17 10.73
C THR A 125 -28.33 7.97 9.97
N ALA A 126 -28.72 9.10 9.37
CA ALA A 126 -27.78 10.04 8.76
C ALA A 126 -26.71 10.53 9.75
N TYR A 127 -27.06 10.71 11.03
CA TYR A 127 -26.09 11.03 12.09
C TYR A 127 -25.08 9.91 12.35
N CYS A 128 -25.49 8.64 12.23
CA CYS A 128 -24.58 7.50 12.31
C CYS A 128 -23.60 7.50 11.12
N GLN A 129 -24.11 7.77 9.91
CA GLN A 129 -23.27 7.86 8.72
C GLN A 129 -22.25 8.99 8.84
N GLN A 130 -22.68 10.19 9.24
CA GLN A 130 -21.78 11.33 9.46
C GLN A 130 -20.71 11.03 10.52
N ALA A 131 -21.09 10.39 11.64
CA ALA A 131 -20.15 9.98 12.67
C ALA A 131 -19.14 8.93 12.16
N PHE A 132 -19.60 7.97 11.36
CA PHE A 132 -18.75 6.96 10.74
C PHE A 132 -17.74 7.56 9.77
N ASP A 133 -18.19 8.47 8.90
CA ASP A 133 -17.33 9.16 7.94
C ASP A 133 -16.32 10.09 8.64
N ALA A 134 -16.72 10.77 9.73
CA ALA A 134 -15.82 11.58 10.54
C ALA A 134 -14.72 10.73 11.23
N VAL A 135 -15.03 9.50 11.63
CA VAL A 135 -14.02 8.56 12.17
C VAL A 135 -13.10 8.08 11.05
N LYS A 136 -13.62 7.75 9.87
CA LYS A 136 -12.80 7.38 8.70
C LYS A 136 -11.84 8.51 8.35
N GLN A 137 -12.35 9.73 8.22
CA GLN A 137 -11.57 10.93 7.95
C GLN A 137 -10.44 11.09 8.98
N GLY A 138 -10.75 11.00 10.28
CA GLY A 138 -9.74 11.10 11.33
C GLY A 138 -8.63 10.04 11.23
N LEU A 139 -8.95 8.83 10.77
CA LEU A 139 -7.97 7.75 10.53
C LEU A 139 -7.11 7.95 9.29
N THR A 140 -7.54 8.82 8.36
CA THR A 140 -6.86 9.07 7.09
C THR A 140 -6.17 10.42 7.02
N GLU A 141 -6.31 11.24 8.06
CA GLU A 141 -5.71 12.57 8.16
C GLU A 141 -4.60 12.60 9.21
N ALA A 142 -3.82 13.68 9.16
CA ALA A 142 -2.92 14.02 10.25
C ALA A 142 -3.75 14.28 11.53
N PRO A 143 -3.24 13.90 12.72
CA PRO A 143 -1.90 13.38 12.95
C PRO A 143 -1.81 11.85 12.92
N ILE A 144 -2.88 11.11 12.61
CA ILE A 144 -2.86 9.64 12.62
C ILE A 144 -2.06 9.10 11.45
N LEU A 145 -2.33 9.61 10.24
CA LEU A 145 -1.58 9.30 9.05
C LEU A 145 -0.33 10.20 8.99
N ALA A 146 0.83 9.61 9.23
CA ALA A 146 2.12 10.29 9.16
C ALA A 146 2.79 10.08 7.81
N LEU A 147 3.56 11.08 7.39
CA LEU A 147 4.61 10.90 6.40
C LEU A 147 5.70 10.02 7.02
N ALA A 148 6.25 9.10 6.24
CA ALA A 148 7.31 8.22 6.70
C ALA A 148 8.58 9.02 6.98
N ASP A 149 9.11 8.91 8.19
CA ASP A 149 10.40 9.47 8.58
C ASP A 149 11.48 8.38 8.45
N GLN A 150 12.37 8.51 7.45
CA GLN A 150 13.36 7.45 7.16
C GLN A 150 14.44 7.32 8.24
N ASP A 151 14.59 8.32 9.10
CA ASP A 151 15.57 8.32 10.19
C ASP A 151 15.02 7.63 11.44
N ARG A 152 13.76 7.17 11.40
CA ARG A 152 13.09 6.47 12.51
C ARG A 152 12.81 5.02 12.17
N SER A 153 12.93 4.17 13.19
CA SER A 153 12.57 2.76 13.08
C SER A 153 11.08 2.58 12.79
N PHE A 154 10.78 1.76 11.79
CA PHE A 154 9.44 1.26 11.53
C PHE A 154 9.08 0.13 12.49
N HIS A 155 7.79 -0.08 12.65
CA HIS A 155 7.26 -1.35 13.12
C HIS A 155 6.01 -1.71 12.31
N VAL A 156 5.76 -3.00 12.19
CA VAL A 156 4.65 -3.56 11.43
C VAL A 156 3.76 -4.31 12.38
N VAL A 157 2.46 -4.11 12.29
CA VAL A 157 1.48 -5.02 12.89
C VAL A 157 0.82 -5.84 11.78
N CYS A 158 0.69 -7.14 11.97
CA CYS A 158 -0.04 -8.01 11.06
C CYS A 158 -0.93 -9.00 11.80
N ASN A 159 -1.98 -9.47 11.14
CA ASN A 159 -2.91 -10.49 11.62
C ASN A 159 -3.55 -11.19 10.42
N ALA A 160 -3.95 -12.45 10.60
CA ALA A 160 -4.80 -13.17 9.68
C ALA A 160 -6.16 -13.53 10.31
N SER A 161 -7.16 -13.63 9.45
CA SER A 161 -8.44 -14.26 9.78
C SER A 161 -8.66 -15.46 8.86
N ASP A 162 -9.83 -16.07 8.96
CA ASP A 162 -10.18 -17.18 8.07
C ASP A 162 -10.32 -16.80 6.60
N PHE A 163 -10.56 -15.51 6.31
CA PHE A 163 -10.90 -15.03 4.97
C PHE A 163 -10.03 -13.88 4.47
N ALA A 164 -9.22 -13.24 5.32
CA ALA A 164 -8.38 -12.11 4.92
C ALA A 164 -7.14 -11.95 5.80
N ILE A 165 -6.20 -11.15 5.32
CA ILE A 165 -4.99 -10.73 6.03
C ILE A 165 -4.95 -9.21 6.10
N GLY A 166 -4.56 -8.68 7.26
CA GLY A 166 -4.46 -7.26 7.51
C GLY A 166 -3.08 -6.90 8.06
N CYS A 167 -2.54 -5.78 7.63
CA CYS A 167 -1.29 -5.24 8.16
C CYS A 167 -1.26 -3.72 8.17
N THR A 168 -0.44 -3.15 9.03
CA THR A 168 -0.25 -1.69 9.13
C THR A 168 1.21 -1.40 9.39
N LEU A 169 1.78 -0.48 8.61
CA LEU A 169 3.11 0.07 8.82
C LEU A 169 2.99 1.30 9.72
N MET A 170 3.84 1.37 10.75
CA MET A 170 3.75 2.37 11.80
C MET A 170 5.13 2.85 12.23
N GLN A 171 5.17 4.04 12.85
CA GLN A 171 6.35 4.64 13.45
C GLN A 171 5.97 5.33 14.77
N LEU A 172 6.95 5.50 15.65
CA LEU A 172 6.79 6.34 16.83
C LEU A 172 7.13 7.79 16.48
N ASP A 173 6.24 8.73 16.82
CA ASP A 173 6.54 10.16 16.69
C ASP A 173 7.56 10.62 17.75
N HIS A 174 7.90 11.92 17.75
CA HIS A 174 8.84 12.52 18.70
C HIS A 174 8.39 12.39 20.15
N GLU A 175 7.10 12.18 20.40
CA GLU A 175 6.51 12.01 21.73
C GLU A 175 6.32 10.52 22.08
N GLY A 176 6.82 9.60 21.25
CA GLY A 176 6.69 8.16 21.48
C GLY A 176 5.30 7.60 21.21
N ARG A 177 4.46 8.30 20.45
CA ARG A 177 3.11 7.82 20.08
C ARG A 177 3.13 7.09 18.74
N ASP A 178 2.36 6.03 18.67
CA ASP A 178 2.13 5.27 17.45
C ASP A 178 1.44 6.11 16.36
N ARG A 179 2.10 6.25 15.22
CA ARG A 179 1.60 6.89 14.00
C ARG A 179 1.53 5.88 12.87
N VAL A 180 0.43 5.90 12.12
CA VAL A 180 0.27 5.02 10.96
C VAL A 180 0.88 5.67 9.73
N VAL A 181 1.68 4.91 9.00
CA VAL A 181 2.24 5.32 7.71
C VAL A 181 1.44 4.72 6.56
N TYR A 182 0.94 3.49 6.72
CA TYR A 182 0.25 2.77 5.65
C TYR A 182 -0.65 1.65 6.22
N TYR A 183 -1.95 1.69 5.93
CA TYR A 183 -2.88 0.56 6.11
C TYR A 183 -2.95 -0.34 4.89
N GLN A 184 -2.92 -1.67 5.07
CA GLN A 184 -3.09 -2.59 3.96
C GLN A 184 -3.83 -3.86 4.37
N SER A 185 -4.68 -4.36 3.48
CA SER A 185 -5.49 -5.56 3.72
C SER A 185 -5.92 -6.19 2.41
N ARG A 186 -6.09 -7.51 2.39
CA ARG A 186 -6.67 -8.21 1.25
C ARG A 186 -7.37 -9.50 1.67
N GLN A 187 -8.33 -9.93 0.85
CA GLN A 187 -8.89 -11.27 0.95
C GLN A 187 -7.81 -12.34 0.72
N LEU A 188 -7.96 -13.44 1.45
CA LEU A 188 -7.26 -14.69 1.17
C LEU A 188 -7.81 -15.27 -0.14
N LYS A 189 -6.88 -15.69 -1.00
CA LYS A 189 -7.20 -16.45 -2.21
C LYS A 189 -7.84 -17.79 -1.82
N PRO A 190 -8.63 -18.43 -2.70
CA PRO A 190 -9.29 -19.71 -2.39
C PRO A 190 -8.33 -20.76 -1.80
N ALA A 191 -7.14 -20.93 -2.38
CA ALA A 191 -6.13 -21.86 -1.86
C ALA A 191 -5.56 -21.44 -0.49
N GLU A 192 -5.41 -20.13 -0.23
CA GLU A 192 -4.84 -19.60 1.02
C GLU A 192 -5.83 -19.74 2.20
N ARG A 193 -7.14 -19.80 1.94
CA ARG A 193 -8.15 -20.04 2.98
C ARG A 193 -8.03 -21.40 3.63
N ASN A 194 -7.53 -22.37 2.87
CA ASN A 194 -7.31 -23.74 3.32
C ASN A 194 -5.97 -23.92 4.06
N TYR A 195 -5.19 -22.84 4.23
CA TYR A 195 -3.93 -22.93 4.97
C TYR A 195 -4.21 -23.15 6.46
N PRO A 196 -3.35 -23.89 7.18
CA PRO A 196 -3.36 -23.88 8.64
C PRO A 196 -3.24 -22.45 9.18
N VAL A 197 -3.80 -22.17 10.36
CA VAL A 197 -3.77 -20.84 10.99
C VAL A 197 -2.34 -20.28 11.02
N HIS A 198 -1.38 -21.10 11.43
CA HIS A 198 0.05 -20.73 11.44
C HIS A 198 0.56 -20.22 10.08
N ASP A 199 0.19 -20.89 8.98
CA ASP A 199 0.57 -20.50 7.62
C ASP A 199 -0.15 -19.23 7.16
N LYS A 200 -1.38 -18.99 7.62
CA LYS A 200 -2.12 -17.73 7.36
C LYS A 200 -1.46 -16.55 8.05
N GLU A 201 -1.02 -16.72 9.30
CA GLU A 201 -0.28 -15.68 10.03
C GLU A 201 1.07 -15.37 9.37
N LEU A 202 1.81 -16.41 8.97
CA LEU A 202 3.07 -16.22 8.26
C LEU A 202 2.87 -15.57 6.88
N LEU A 203 1.75 -15.88 6.22
CA LEU A 203 1.34 -15.20 4.98
C LEU A 203 1.03 -13.72 5.20
N ALA A 204 0.39 -13.36 6.32
CA ALA A 204 0.13 -11.96 6.68
C ALA A 204 1.43 -11.18 6.84
N MET A 205 2.42 -11.76 7.53
CA MET A 205 3.77 -11.19 7.66
C MET A 205 4.45 -11.04 6.29
N LYS A 206 4.45 -12.10 5.46
CA LYS A 206 5.02 -12.03 4.11
C LYS A 206 4.36 -10.95 3.26
N TYR A 207 3.05 -10.85 3.32
CA TYR A 207 2.30 -9.83 2.60
C TYR A 207 2.68 -8.43 3.05
N ALA A 208 2.81 -8.20 4.36
CA ALA A 208 3.24 -6.91 4.90
C ALA A 208 4.66 -6.53 4.41
N LEU A 209 5.63 -7.45 4.49
CA LEU A 209 6.99 -7.22 4.02
C LEU A 209 7.08 -6.92 2.52
N ALA A 210 6.27 -7.61 1.71
CA ALA A 210 6.19 -7.36 0.28
C ALA A 210 5.55 -6.01 -0.03
N LYS A 211 4.48 -5.64 0.67
CA LYS A 211 3.74 -4.39 0.44
C LYS A 211 4.50 -3.15 0.93
N PHE A 212 5.21 -3.27 2.05
CA PHE A 212 5.96 -2.18 2.65
C PHE A 212 7.45 -2.23 2.28
N ARG A 213 7.81 -2.97 1.22
CA ARG A 213 9.21 -3.18 0.81
C ARG A 213 10.00 -1.88 0.65
N VAL A 214 9.38 -0.82 0.11
CA VAL A 214 10.02 0.50 -0.07
C VAL A 214 10.46 1.14 1.24
N TYR A 215 9.84 0.79 2.37
CA TYR A 215 10.16 1.30 3.70
C TYR A 215 11.05 0.35 4.52
N LEU A 216 10.91 -0.96 4.29
CA LEU A 216 11.49 -1.99 5.16
C LEU A 216 12.76 -2.63 4.59
N LEU A 217 13.06 -2.43 3.30
CA LEU A 217 14.25 -3.00 2.68
C LEU A 217 15.48 -2.16 3.03
N GLY A 218 16.46 -2.77 3.67
CA GLY A 218 17.70 -2.13 4.08
C GLY A 218 18.27 -2.74 5.36
N ASN A 219 19.28 -2.08 5.91
CA ASN A 219 19.98 -2.56 7.10
C ASN A 219 19.34 -2.10 8.42
N SER A 220 18.43 -1.13 8.39
CA SER A 220 17.79 -0.61 9.60
C SER A 220 16.87 -1.67 10.21
N PRO A 221 17.07 -2.04 11.48
CA PRO A 221 16.23 -3.04 12.13
C PRO A 221 14.82 -2.51 12.37
N PHE A 222 13.83 -3.38 12.22
CA PHE A 222 12.43 -3.11 12.56
C PHE A 222 11.76 -4.29 13.26
N VAL A 223 10.58 -4.05 13.83
CA VAL A 223 9.81 -5.07 14.56
C VAL A 223 8.55 -5.44 13.80
N VAL A 224 8.27 -6.74 13.70
CA VAL A 224 6.98 -7.26 13.25
C VAL A 224 6.22 -7.80 14.46
N TYR A 225 5.07 -7.22 14.74
CA TYR A 225 4.14 -7.61 15.79
C TYR A 225 3.04 -8.51 15.24
N THR A 226 2.82 -9.64 15.91
CA THR A 226 1.74 -10.60 15.63
C THR A 226 1.11 -11.06 16.94
N ASP A 227 -0.18 -11.38 16.91
CA ASP A 227 -0.91 -12.01 18.02
C ASP A 227 -0.71 -13.54 18.07
N HIS A 228 0.18 -14.08 17.24
CA HIS A 228 0.50 -15.51 17.22
C HIS A 228 1.90 -15.77 17.79
N ALA A 229 1.98 -16.17 19.05
CA ALA A 229 3.24 -16.32 19.78
C ALA A 229 4.23 -17.31 19.13
N SER A 230 3.75 -18.37 18.47
CA SER A 230 4.62 -19.36 17.82
C SER A 230 5.38 -18.82 16.61
N LEU A 231 4.95 -17.69 16.02
CA LEU A 231 5.68 -17.07 14.92
C LEU A 231 7.05 -16.51 15.36
N ARG A 232 7.26 -16.28 16.67
CA ARG A 232 8.58 -15.90 17.21
C ARG A 232 9.65 -16.93 16.88
N THR A 233 9.26 -18.20 16.77
CA THR A 233 10.16 -19.33 16.49
C THR A 233 9.92 -19.95 15.11
N ALA A 234 8.98 -19.44 14.31
CA ALA A 234 8.68 -19.99 12.99
C ALA A 234 9.88 -19.98 12.03
N VAL A 235 10.77 -18.98 12.16
CA VAL A 235 12.02 -18.90 11.38
C VAL A 235 13.06 -19.95 11.83
N LYS A 236 12.90 -20.50 13.05
CA LYS A 236 13.84 -21.44 13.69
C LYS A 236 13.29 -22.88 13.78
N SER A 237 12.11 -23.16 13.24
CA SER A 237 11.49 -24.49 13.33
C SER A 237 12.26 -25.51 12.48
N PRO A 238 12.53 -26.74 12.96
CA PRO A 238 13.25 -27.78 12.22
C PRO A 238 12.41 -28.39 11.08
N HIS A 239 11.08 -28.37 11.18
CA HIS A 239 10.18 -28.90 10.16
C HIS A 239 9.50 -27.76 9.41
N ILE A 240 10.07 -27.43 8.24
CA ILE A 240 9.64 -26.31 7.41
C ILE A 240 8.95 -26.88 6.17
N SER A 241 7.70 -26.48 5.90
CA SER A 241 7.03 -26.86 4.65
C SER A 241 7.75 -26.23 3.44
N GLN A 242 7.66 -26.83 2.25
CA GLN A 242 8.27 -26.23 1.04
C GLN A 242 7.80 -24.78 0.78
N ARG A 243 6.56 -24.46 1.17
CA ARG A 243 6.01 -23.10 1.12
C ARG A 243 6.77 -22.16 2.06
N MET A 244 6.91 -22.56 3.32
CA MET A 244 7.64 -21.80 4.32
C MET A 244 9.11 -21.64 3.93
N ALA A 245 9.76 -22.67 3.38
CA ALA A 245 11.15 -22.60 2.91
C ALA A 245 11.34 -21.50 1.86
N ARG A 246 10.44 -21.41 0.87
CA ARG A 246 10.45 -20.31 -0.13
C ARG A 246 10.23 -18.93 0.50
N TRP A 247 9.50 -18.86 1.61
CA TRP A 247 9.26 -17.59 2.31
C TRP A 247 10.42 -17.19 3.20
N LEU A 248 11.15 -18.15 3.78
CA LEU A 248 12.36 -17.87 4.56
C LEU A 248 13.43 -17.16 3.73
N SER A 249 13.65 -17.60 2.48
CA SER A 249 14.58 -16.90 1.57
C SER A 249 14.15 -15.45 1.32
N PHE A 250 12.84 -15.19 1.20
CA PHE A 250 12.30 -13.84 1.06
C PHE A 250 12.45 -13.03 2.36
N PHE A 251 12.27 -13.64 3.52
CA PHE A 251 12.46 -12.97 4.82
C PHE A 251 13.92 -12.61 5.09
N ALA A 252 14.86 -13.40 4.58
CA ALA A 252 16.30 -13.14 4.73
C ALA A 252 16.76 -11.83 4.07
N GLU A 253 15.97 -11.25 3.16
CA GLU A 253 16.23 -9.93 2.57
C GLU A 253 15.98 -8.77 3.56
N TYR A 254 15.35 -9.02 4.71
CA TYR A 254 14.88 -8.00 5.65
C TYR A 254 15.55 -8.16 7.02
N ASN A 255 15.95 -7.04 7.64
CA ASN A 255 16.48 -7.02 9.01
C ASN A 255 15.34 -6.78 10.02
N PHE A 256 14.65 -7.85 10.43
CA PHE A 256 13.56 -7.73 11.42
C PHE A 256 13.60 -8.78 12.51
N ARG A 257 12.89 -8.47 13.59
CA ARG A 257 12.55 -9.44 14.65
C ARG A 257 11.04 -9.54 14.82
N VAL A 258 10.58 -10.72 15.20
CA VAL A 258 9.16 -10.99 15.47
C VAL A 258 8.89 -10.89 16.97
N GLU A 259 7.93 -10.05 17.35
CA GLU A 259 7.48 -9.88 18.72
C GLU A 259 5.99 -10.20 18.85
N TYR A 260 5.62 -10.79 19.98
CA TYR A 260 4.21 -11.07 20.27
C TYR A 260 3.53 -9.81 20.79
N LYS A 261 2.39 -9.45 20.20
CA LYS A 261 1.51 -8.37 20.66
C LYS A 261 0.12 -8.97 20.86
N PRO A 262 -0.43 -8.99 22.10
CA PRO A 262 -1.76 -9.54 22.35
C PRO A 262 -2.82 -8.97 21.41
N GLY A 263 -3.75 -9.78 20.93
CA GLY A 263 -4.78 -9.39 19.95
C GLY A 263 -5.55 -8.12 20.33
N ARG A 264 -5.84 -7.94 21.64
CA ARG A 264 -6.48 -6.72 22.17
C ARG A 264 -5.71 -5.42 21.88
N LEU A 265 -4.38 -5.51 21.74
CA LEU A 265 -3.48 -4.40 21.42
C LEU A 265 -3.17 -4.34 19.91
N ASN A 266 -3.47 -5.41 19.16
CA ASN A 266 -3.27 -5.49 17.71
C ASN A 266 -4.47 -4.97 16.90
N ILE A 267 -5.03 -3.85 17.38
CA ILE A 267 -6.34 -3.32 16.97
C ILE A 267 -6.43 -3.11 15.46
N PHE A 268 -5.41 -2.52 14.85
CA PHE A 268 -5.43 -2.20 13.41
C PHE A 268 -5.40 -3.46 12.55
N ALA A 269 -4.48 -4.38 12.81
CA ALA A 269 -4.35 -5.59 11.99
C ALA A 269 -5.53 -6.55 12.22
N ASP A 270 -6.02 -6.67 13.45
CA ASP A 270 -7.21 -7.46 13.79
C ASP A 270 -8.46 -6.95 13.06
N ALA A 271 -8.71 -5.64 13.10
CA ALA A 271 -9.81 -5.05 12.38
C ALA A 271 -9.65 -5.26 10.86
N LEU A 272 -8.47 -4.94 10.29
CA LEU A 272 -8.20 -5.04 8.86
C LEU A 272 -8.33 -6.45 8.30
N SER A 273 -7.90 -7.46 9.06
CA SER A 273 -8.02 -8.87 8.66
C SER A 273 -9.45 -9.40 8.75
N ARG A 274 -10.36 -8.72 9.46
CA ARG A 274 -11.75 -9.15 9.63
C ARG A 274 -12.77 -8.27 8.90
N ARG A 275 -12.34 -7.46 7.92
CA ARG A 275 -13.23 -6.52 7.20
C ARG A 275 -14.50 -7.25 6.71
N PRO A 276 -15.72 -6.75 6.98
CA PRO A 276 -16.92 -7.58 6.81
C PRO A 276 -17.28 -7.86 5.34
N ASP A 277 -16.91 -6.99 4.42
CA ASP A 277 -17.03 -7.20 2.98
C ASP A 277 -16.07 -8.29 2.46
N TYR A 278 -15.05 -8.66 3.22
CA TYR A 278 -14.13 -9.72 2.84
C TYR A 278 -14.64 -11.11 3.22
N ALA A 279 -15.56 -11.20 4.18
CA ALA A 279 -16.20 -12.45 4.54
C ALA A 279 -17.08 -12.89 3.36
N VAL A 280 -16.83 -14.08 2.82
CA VAL A 280 -17.76 -14.67 1.85
C VAL A 280 -19.01 -15.04 2.62
N LYS A 281 -20.10 -14.30 2.37
CA LYS A 281 -21.45 -14.77 2.70
C LYS A 281 -21.62 -16.07 1.92
N THR A 282 -21.69 -17.20 2.61
CA THR A 282 -22.20 -18.43 2.02
C THR A 282 -23.63 -18.11 1.57
N ALA A 283 -23.79 -17.78 0.29
CA ALA A 283 -25.10 -17.80 -0.33
C ALA A 283 -25.59 -19.24 -0.21
N ASP A 284 -26.80 -19.42 0.29
CA ASP A 284 -27.48 -20.71 0.30
C ASP A 284 -27.36 -21.34 -1.09
N ALA A 285 -26.79 -22.54 -1.15
CA ALA A 285 -26.33 -23.20 -2.36
C ALA A 285 -27.47 -23.74 -3.26
N ASN A 286 -28.63 -23.07 -3.30
CA ASN A 286 -29.83 -23.52 -4.01
C ASN A 286 -30.38 -22.52 -5.03
N THR A 287 -29.53 -21.72 -5.68
CA THR A 287 -29.96 -20.99 -6.89
C THR A 287 -28.84 -20.89 -7.91
N ILE A 288 -28.52 -22.02 -8.56
CA ILE A 288 -27.65 -22.05 -9.75
C ILE A 288 -28.54 -21.73 -10.97
N GLY A 289 -28.63 -20.46 -11.32
CA GLY A 289 -28.98 -20.01 -12.66
C GLY A 289 -27.71 -19.85 -13.47
N ALA A 290 -27.34 -20.86 -14.25
CA ALA A 290 -26.16 -20.84 -15.10
C ALA A 290 -26.29 -19.79 -16.20
N VAL A 291 -25.47 -18.74 -16.17
CA VAL A 291 -25.23 -17.87 -17.33
C VAL A 291 -23.79 -18.08 -17.76
N LYS A 292 -23.62 -18.87 -18.84
CA LYS A 292 -22.36 -18.99 -19.59
C LYS A 292 -22.18 -17.72 -20.40
N THR A 293 -21.16 -16.91 -20.11
CA THR A 293 -20.68 -15.88 -21.03
C THR A 293 -19.39 -16.35 -21.72
N TYR A 294 -19.51 -16.48 -23.03
CA TYR A 294 -18.47 -16.81 -24.00
C TYR A 294 -17.58 -15.57 -24.24
N ILE A 295 -16.26 -15.74 -24.22
CA ILE A 295 -15.30 -14.69 -24.65
C ILE A 295 -14.51 -15.26 -25.83
N PRO A 296 -14.62 -14.69 -27.04
CA PRO A 296 -13.84 -15.12 -28.20
C PRO A 296 -12.36 -14.75 -28.08
N SER A 297 -11.52 -15.60 -28.66
CA SER A 297 -10.07 -15.47 -28.72
C SER A 297 -9.58 -14.51 -29.81
N ALA A 298 -8.51 -13.79 -29.46
CA ALA A 298 -7.43 -13.23 -30.28
C ALA A 298 -7.76 -12.11 -31.29
N ASP A 299 -7.04 -10.99 -31.15
CA ASP A 299 -6.33 -10.39 -32.29
C ASP A 299 -5.07 -9.64 -31.82
N ARG A 300 -3.97 -9.92 -32.53
CA ARG A 300 -2.64 -9.30 -32.38
C ARG A 300 -2.61 -8.07 -33.28
N ILE A 301 -2.30 -6.88 -32.74
CA ILE A 301 -2.05 -5.68 -33.54
C ILE A 301 -0.55 -5.36 -33.54
N SER A 302 0.04 -5.32 -34.74
CA SER A 302 1.44 -5.03 -35.03
C SER A 302 1.77 -3.54 -34.95
N ILE A 303 2.99 -3.24 -34.52
CA ILE A 303 3.56 -1.90 -34.41
C ILE A 303 4.11 -1.47 -35.78
N SER A 304 3.35 -0.70 -36.55
CA SER A 304 3.87 0.04 -37.72
C SER A 304 2.87 1.07 -38.27
N SER A 305 2.59 2.15 -37.52
CA SER A 305 2.01 3.38 -38.08
C SER A 305 1.82 4.43 -37.00
N PHE A 306 2.84 5.23 -36.69
CA PHE A 306 2.65 6.60 -36.18
C PHE A 306 3.96 7.37 -36.42
N ARG A 307 4.16 7.79 -37.67
CA ARG A 307 5.03 8.91 -38.03
C ARG A 307 4.15 10.01 -38.62
N GLN A 308 4.31 11.18 -38.02
CA GLN A 308 4.08 12.55 -38.54
C GLN A 308 2.66 13.11 -38.65
N SER A 309 2.62 14.43 -38.34
CA SER A 309 1.54 15.43 -38.33
C SER A 309 0.78 15.54 -37.00
N SER A 310 0.67 16.68 -36.31
CA SER A 310 0.98 18.08 -36.63
C SER A 310 1.27 18.90 -35.34
N PRO A 311 1.81 20.14 -35.46
CA PRO A 311 2.20 21.02 -34.36
C PRO A 311 1.00 21.77 -33.76
N GLU A 312 1.23 22.45 -32.63
CA GLU A 312 0.28 23.23 -31.80
C GLU A 312 -0.31 22.49 -30.59
N VAL A 313 0.49 22.39 -29.52
CA VAL A 313 -0.02 22.56 -28.15
C VAL A 313 0.96 23.46 -27.40
N THR A 314 1.02 24.72 -27.80
CA THR A 314 1.62 25.79 -26.99
C THR A 314 0.49 26.58 -26.38
N ARG A 315 0.10 26.26 -25.14
CA ARG A 315 -0.51 27.20 -24.18
C ARG A 315 -0.79 26.51 -22.84
N SER A 316 -0.22 27.09 -21.78
CA SER A 316 -0.51 26.86 -20.36
C SER A 316 -0.23 25.45 -19.85
N ILE A 317 1.04 25.21 -19.48
CA ILE A 317 1.40 24.10 -18.60
C ILE A 317 2.05 24.69 -17.35
N ASP A 318 1.22 24.90 -16.32
CA ASP A 318 1.70 25.17 -14.97
C ASP A 318 2.28 23.87 -14.40
N CYS A 319 3.59 23.87 -14.13
CA CYS A 319 4.40 22.87 -13.41
C CYS A 319 4.03 21.38 -13.64
N THR A 320 4.74 20.72 -14.56
CA THR A 320 4.65 19.27 -14.78
C THR A 320 5.73 18.47 -14.07
N CYS A 321 5.34 17.36 -13.44
CA CYS A 321 6.24 16.38 -12.85
C CYS A 321 6.35 15.13 -13.73
N THR A 322 7.55 14.57 -13.84
CA THR A 322 7.83 13.35 -14.61
C THR A 322 8.63 12.36 -13.76
N GLN A 323 8.25 11.09 -13.76
CA GLN A 323 8.97 9.99 -13.11
C GLN A 323 9.41 8.97 -14.15
N VAL A 324 10.71 8.66 -14.16
CA VAL A 324 11.33 7.68 -15.04
C VAL A 324 11.85 6.52 -14.20
N SER A 325 11.19 5.36 -14.28
CA SER A 325 11.64 4.14 -13.60
C SER A 325 12.63 3.39 -14.49
N CYS A 326 13.89 3.34 -14.08
CA CYS A 326 14.97 2.65 -14.76
C CYS A 326 15.00 1.17 -14.37
N ALA A 327 15.34 0.29 -15.31
CA ALA A 327 15.64 -1.10 -15.02
C ALA A 327 17.12 -1.35 -15.33
N ARG A 328 17.86 -1.93 -14.37
CA ARG A 328 19.12 -2.60 -14.73
C ARG A 328 18.78 -3.88 -15.47
N ARG A 329 19.12 -3.97 -16.75
CA ARG A 329 19.25 -5.29 -17.38
C ARG A 329 20.50 -5.93 -16.79
N THR A 330 20.34 -6.95 -15.95
CA THR A 330 21.31 -8.06 -15.94
C THR A 330 21.17 -8.72 -17.30
N ALA A 331 22.03 -8.32 -18.24
CA ALA A 331 22.18 -9.06 -19.47
C ALA A 331 22.88 -10.38 -19.11
N THR A 332 22.09 -11.42 -18.84
CA THR A 332 22.56 -12.78 -19.08
C THR A 332 22.64 -12.90 -20.60
N LEU A 333 23.86 -12.78 -21.13
CA LEU A 333 24.19 -13.32 -22.44
C LEU A 333 23.97 -14.84 -22.35
N GLN A 334 22.80 -15.31 -22.78
CA GLN A 334 22.72 -16.67 -23.31
C GLN A 334 23.14 -16.58 -24.77
N CYS A 335 24.39 -16.94 -25.04
CA CYS A 335 24.78 -17.42 -26.37
C CYS A 335 24.05 -18.74 -26.61
N SER A 336 23.23 -18.79 -27.66
CA SER A 336 22.99 -19.94 -28.54
C SER A 336 22.48 -19.38 -29.84
#